data_AF-A0AA86U703-F1
#
_entry.id   AF-A0AA86U703-F1
#
_cell.length_a   1.000
_cell.length_b   1.000
_cell.length_c   1.000
_cell.angle_alpha   90.00
_cell.angle_beta   90.00
_cell.angle_gamma   90.00
#
_symmetry.space_group_name_H-M   'P 1'
#
loop_
_entity.id
_entity.type
_entity.pdbx_description
1 polymer ?
#
loop_
_entity_poly.entity_id
_entity_poly.type
_entity_poly.pdbx_seq_one_letter_code
_entity_poly.pdbx_strand_id
1 'polypeptide(L)'
;MKILMFGCIHSRFDLVCEAINALKPDLAVLLGDLQTLIEESDMNICGLKAKYRKMGFFHELVSNKLSLSCPTVCIGGNHENVRHLAPFIHGGFLLKNLFYLGSGYFQVIINKKLLNIAAVSGTSAPPTQNSFRFDKNPFLTNNFSKSELQKYTGAYLRDVQKIPVLNEPTIVISHDWPLGIARILVQKEGFRADPGIGGPVSAALMKKIKNEQSVYACAHMHYYVDQEVIIPKEVSEKDEIDWEKQTKGIKTRFIALSKAGLDGAYQMIEFPDSDTNKQNGVWSGEKFLGNFETAEFKKNVIVKSQNKVEIVNGELRVELE
;
A
#
# COMPACT_ATOMS: atom_id res chain seq x y z
N MET A 1 17.42 4.02 -2.60
CA MET A 1 16.02 4.31 -3.04
C MET A 1 15.29 5.04 -1.93
N LYS A 2 14.68 6.19 -2.23
CA LYS A 2 13.99 7.07 -1.27
C LYS A 2 12.47 6.91 -1.38
N ILE A 3 11.83 6.47 -0.31
CA ILE A 3 10.38 6.28 -0.23
C ILE A 3 9.80 7.24 0.79
N LEU A 4 8.90 8.12 0.35
CA LEU A 4 8.19 9.05 1.23
C LEU A 4 6.83 8.49 1.61
N MET A 5 6.65 8.12 2.87
CA MET A 5 5.39 7.60 3.38
C MET A 5 4.58 8.71 4.04
N PHE A 6 3.28 8.74 3.80
CA PHE A 6 2.32 9.67 4.40
C PHE A 6 1.27 8.91 5.19
N GLY A 7 0.85 9.45 6.34
CA GLY A 7 -0.27 8.92 7.11
C GLY A 7 -1.63 9.27 6.50
N CYS A 8 -2.57 9.72 7.34
CA CYS A 8 -3.92 10.04 6.87
C CYS A 8 -3.95 11.34 6.05
N ILE A 9 -4.48 11.32 4.82
CA ILE A 9 -4.39 12.47 3.92
C ILE A 9 -5.52 13.49 4.14
N HIS A 10 -6.74 13.02 4.37
CA HIS A 10 -7.94 13.85 4.59
C HIS A 10 -8.13 14.91 3.49
N SER A 11 -7.93 14.52 2.23
CA SER A 11 -7.96 15.39 1.04
C SER A 11 -6.91 16.54 1.05
N ARG A 12 -5.90 16.54 1.92
CA ARG A 12 -4.79 17.52 1.91
C ARG A 12 -3.69 17.17 0.91
N PHE A 13 -4.08 16.97 -0.35
CA PHE A 13 -3.15 16.67 -1.44
C PHE A 13 -2.24 17.85 -1.82
N ASP A 14 -2.61 19.07 -1.45
CA ASP A 14 -1.73 20.25 -1.48
C ASP A 14 -0.42 20.00 -0.73
N LEU A 15 -0.53 19.52 0.52
CA LEU A 15 0.63 19.23 1.37
C LEU A 15 1.44 18.02 0.87
N VAL A 16 0.76 17.01 0.31
CA VAL A 16 1.43 15.86 -0.30
C VAL A 16 2.28 16.31 -1.48
N CYS A 17 1.71 17.12 -2.39
CA CYS A 17 2.43 17.63 -3.54
C CYS A 17 3.60 18.53 -3.13
N GLU A 18 3.41 19.42 -2.16
CA GLU A 18 4.46 20.26 -1.60
C GLU A 18 5.63 19.43 -1.07
N ALA A 19 5.35 18.43 -0.22
CA ALA A 19 6.37 17.56 0.35
C ALA A 19 7.09 16.72 -0.71
N ILE A 20 6.37 16.15 -1.68
CA ILE A 20 6.99 15.41 -2.80
C ILE A 20 7.90 16.32 -3.61
N ASN A 21 7.48 17.55 -3.93
CA ASN A 21 8.29 18.49 -4.70
C ASN A 21 9.53 18.95 -3.95
N ALA A 22 9.42 19.15 -2.64
CA ALA A 22 10.53 19.56 -1.79
C ALA A 22 11.55 18.44 -1.58
N LEU A 23 11.08 17.22 -1.30
CA LEU A 23 11.93 16.09 -0.88
C LEU A 23 12.38 15.19 -2.04
N LYS A 24 11.69 15.26 -3.19
CA LYS A 24 11.97 14.53 -4.42
C LYS A 24 12.21 13.01 -4.18
N PRO A 25 11.23 12.28 -3.60
CA PRO A 25 11.35 10.84 -3.43
C PRO A 25 11.28 10.09 -4.77
N ASP A 26 11.79 8.85 -4.79
CA ASP A 26 11.62 7.93 -5.91
C ASP A 26 10.18 7.40 -5.98
N LEU A 27 9.55 7.21 -4.81
CA LEU A 27 8.19 6.70 -4.65
C LEU A 27 7.51 7.38 -3.44
N ALA A 28 6.24 7.74 -3.57
CA ALA A 28 5.40 8.13 -2.43
C ALA A 28 4.38 7.02 -2.09
N VAL A 29 4.08 6.86 -0.80
CA VAL A 29 3.10 5.88 -0.29
C VAL A 29 2.10 6.59 0.60
N LEU A 30 0.80 6.54 0.27
CA LEU A 30 -0.27 7.15 1.06
C LEU A 30 -1.04 6.06 1.82
N LEU A 31 -1.02 6.14 3.16
CA LEU A 31 -1.54 5.08 4.04
C LEU A 31 -3.05 5.17 4.29
N GLY A 32 -3.79 5.96 3.51
CA GLY A 32 -5.26 5.98 3.50
C GLY A 32 -5.90 7.25 4.03
N ASP A 33 -7.21 7.17 4.26
CA ASP A 33 -8.10 8.32 4.41
C ASP A 33 -7.82 9.36 3.32
N LEU A 34 -7.76 8.90 2.07
CA LEU A 34 -7.46 9.74 0.91
C LEU A 34 -8.53 10.81 0.76
N GLN A 35 -9.80 10.41 0.92
CA GLN A 35 -10.97 11.25 0.66
C GLN A 35 -10.87 11.86 -0.73
N THR A 36 -10.93 11.00 -1.76
CA THR A 36 -10.83 11.39 -3.17
C THR A 36 -12.11 12.09 -3.66
N LEU A 37 -12.38 13.27 -3.09
CA LEU A 37 -13.54 14.11 -3.34
C LEU A 37 -13.35 14.90 -4.64
N ILE A 38 -14.22 14.68 -5.62
CA ILE A 38 -14.22 15.36 -6.92
C ILE A 38 -15.28 16.46 -6.92
N GLU A 39 -16.44 16.18 -6.35
CA GLU A 39 -17.57 17.10 -6.20
C GLU A 39 -18.17 17.05 -4.79
N GLU A 40 -18.98 18.05 -4.42
CA GLU A 40 -19.54 18.15 -3.06
C GLU A 40 -20.41 16.95 -2.68
N SER A 41 -21.05 16.32 -3.67
CA SER A 41 -21.88 15.14 -3.48
C SER A 41 -21.11 13.96 -2.87
N ASP A 42 -19.81 13.86 -3.17
CA ASP A 42 -18.94 12.78 -2.71
C ASP A 42 -18.78 12.76 -1.19
N MET A 43 -18.94 13.91 -0.52
CA MET A 43 -18.84 13.99 0.95
C MET A 43 -19.93 13.17 1.66
N ASN A 44 -21.06 12.89 0.98
CA ASN A 44 -22.15 12.08 1.53
C ASN A 44 -21.80 10.59 1.59
N ILE A 45 -20.84 10.15 0.77
CA ILE A 45 -20.47 8.74 0.62
C ILE A 45 -19.08 8.42 1.17
N CYS A 46 -18.47 9.35 1.92
CA CYS A 46 -17.16 9.20 2.57
C CYS A 46 -17.22 8.85 4.07
N GLY A 47 -18.42 8.64 4.63
CA GLY A 47 -18.58 8.32 6.06
C GLY A 47 -18.15 9.44 7.01
N LEU A 48 -18.11 10.68 6.51
CA LEU A 48 -17.68 11.87 7.25
C LEU A 48 -18.82 12.45 8.09
N LYS A 49 -18.53 12.76 9.36
CA LYS A 49 -19.44 13.57 10.20
C LYS A 49 -19.57 14.97 9.61
N ALA A 50 -20.77 15.57 9.69
CA ALA A 50 -21.07 16.87 9.08
C ALA A 50 -20.03 17.96 9.37
N LYS A 51 -19.59 18.10 10.63
CA LYS A 51 -18.58 19.09 11.03
C LYS A 51 -17.18 18.92 10.41
N TYR A 52 -16.89 17.77 9.81
CA TYR A 52 -15.59 17.47 9.18
C TYR A 52 -15.66 17.44 7.65
N ARG A 53 -16.83 17.71 7.06
CA ARG A 53 -17.01 17.75 5.61
C ARG A 53 -16.35 18.98 5.03
N LYS A 54 -15.30 18.76 4.23
CA LYS A 54 -14.57 19.78 3.47
C LYS A 54 -14.10 19.12 2.18
N MET A 55 -14.15 19.86 1.06
CA MET A 55 -13.71 19.34 -0.24
C MET A 55 -12.23 18.97 -0.28
N GLY A 56 -11.38 19.76 0.39
CA GLY A 56 -9.93 19.60 0.29
C GLY A 56 -9.45 19.79 -1.15
N PHE A 57 -8.45 19.03 -1.58
CA PHE A 57 -7.64 19.33 -2.76
C PHE A 57 -7.59 18.19 -3.80
N PHE A 58 -8.29 17.07 -3.58
CA PHE A 58 -8.27 15.98 -4.58
C PHE A 58 -8.83 16.42 -5.94
N HIS A 59 -9.92 17.20 -5.96
CA HIS A 59 -10.47 17.78 -7.19
C HIS A 59 -9.47 18.66 -7.99
N GLU A 60 -8.46 19.22 -7.31
CA GLU A 60 -7.39 19.99 -7.97
C GLU A 60 -6.37 19.08 -8.68
N LEU A 61 -6.16 17.85 -8.19
CA LEU A 61 -5.40 16.84 -8.94
C LEU A 61 -6.16 16.39 -10.19
N VAL A 62 -7.48 16.20 -10.10
CA VAL A 62 -8.32 15.80 -11.24
C VAL A 62 -8.31 16.89 -12.33
N SER A 63 -8.37 18.16 -11.92
CA SER A 63 -8.34 19.31 -12.84
C SER A 63 -6.92 19.72 -13.27
N ASN A 64 -5.88 18.98 -12.86
CA ASN A 64 -4.46 19.26 -13.12
C ASN A 64 -3.96 20.63 -12.59
N LYS A 65 -4.67 21.25 -11.64
CA LYS A 65 -4.16 22.42 -10.90
C LYS A 65 -3.03 22.03 -9.94
N LEU A 66 -3.14 20.83 -9.37
CA LEU A 66 -2.07 20.14 -8.65
C LEU A 66 -1.62 18.92 -9.45
N SER A 67 -0.39 18.46 -9.23
CA SER A 67 0.11 17.22 -9.82
C SER A 67 1.14 16.53 -8.93
N LEU A 68 1.14 15.20 -8.96
CA LEU A 68 2.13 14.37 -8.27
C LEU A 68 3.33 14.17 -9.19
N SER A 69 4.51 14.65 -8.76
CA SER A 69 5.73 14.66 -9.57
C SER A 69 6.54 13.35 -9.52
N CYS A 70 6.17 12.40 -8.65
CA CYS A 70 6.74 11.05 -8.60
C CYS A 70 5.63 9.98 -8.63
N PRO A 71 5.94 8.73 -8.99
CA PRO A 71 5.05 7.60 -8.76
C PRO A 71 4.58 7.59 -7.31
N THR A 72 3.27 7.44 -7.12
CA THR A 72 2.61 7.45 -5.82
C THR A 72 1.67 6.26 -5.77
N VAL A 73 1.82 5.44 -4.74
CA VAL A 73 0.90 4.33 -4.45
C VAL A 73 0.07 4.65 -3.22
N CYS A 74 -1.14 4.14 -3.14
CA CYS A 74 -2.01 4.39 -1.99
C CYS A 74 -2.85 3.17 -1.61
N ILE A 75 -3.24 3.14 -0.34
CA ILE A 75 -4.28 2.25 0.19
C ILE A 75 -5.46 3.09 0.69
N GLY A 76 -6.60 2.45 0.95
CA GLY A 76 -7.79 3.11 1.48
C GLY A 76 -7.81 3.09 3.01
N GLY A 77 -8.42 4.10 3.61
CA GLY A 77 -8.78 4.14 5.03
C GLY A 77 -10.27 3.91 5.27
N ASN A 78 -10.81 4.49 6.33
CA ASN A 78 -12.24 4.40 6.67
C ASN A 78 -13.06 5.60 6.19
N HIS A 79 -12.41 6.68 5.76
CA HIS A 79 -13.05 7.85 5.20
C HIS A 79 -12.72 7.97 3.71
N GLU A 80 -13.40 7.17 2.90
CA GLU A 80 -13.12 7.10 1.47
C GLU A 80 -14.33 7.33 0.59
N ASN A 81 -14.11 7.96 -0.56
CA ASN A 81 -15.11 8.05 -1.62
C ASN A 81 -15.31 6.66 -2.22
N VAL A 82 -16.32 5.95 -1.71
CA VAL A 82 -16.61 4.57 -2.12
C VAL A 82 -16.94 4.45 -3.60
N ARG A 83 -17.56 5.48 -4.20
CA ARG A 83 -17.85 5.52 -5.65
C ARG A 83 -16.57 5.53 -6.46
N HIS A 84 -15.57 6.26 -5.99
CA HIS A 84 -14.30 6.37 -6.71
C HIS A 84 -13.38 5.16 -6.46
N LEU A 85 -13.29 4.63 -5.24
CA LEU A 85 -12.33 3.55 -4.92
C LEU A 85 -12.86 2.13 -5.14
N ALA A 86 -14.18 1.88 -5.03
CA ALA A 86 -14.74 0.54 -5.20
C ALA A 86 -14.38 -0.16 -6.52
N PRO A 87 -14.33 0.53 -7.68
CA PRO A 87 -13.92 -0.08 -8.96
C PRO A 87 -12.47 -0.59 -8.94
N PHE A 88 -11.62 0.00 -8.10
CA PHE A 88 -10.19 -0.29 -8.02
C PHE A 88 -9.84 -1.21 -6.85
N ILE A 89 -10.80 -1.96 -6.31
CA ILE A 89 -10.56 -2.90 -5.19
C ILE A 89 -9.40 -3.89 -5.43
N HIS A 90 -9.13 -4.24 -6.68
CA HIS A 90 -8.03 -5.11 -7.11
C HIS A 90 -6.79 -4.36 -7.60
N GLY A 91 -6.78 -3.04 -7.41
CA GLY A 91 -5.74 -2.13 -7.82
C GLY A 91 -6.02 -1.41 -9.14
N GLY A 92 -5.49 -0.21 -9.29
CA GLY A 92 -5.56 0.55 -10.53
C GLY A 92 -5.14 2.02 -10.40
N PHE A 93 -4.90 2.67 -11.53
CA PHE A 93 -4.58 4.09 -11.56
C PHE A 93 -5.84 4.92 -11.27
N LEU A 94 -5.80 5.73 -10.21
CA LEU A 94 -6.82 6.73 -9.93
C LEU A 94 -6.59 7.97 -10.80
N LEU A 95 -5.32 8.37 -10.93
CA LEU A 95 -4.85 9.49 -11.74
C LEU A 95 -3.44 9.18 -12.26
N LYS A 96 -2.90 10.04 -13.12
CA LYS A 96 -1.49 9.98 -13.50
C LYS A 96 -0.62 9.99 -12.25
N ASN A 97 0.34 9.07 -12.19
CA ASN A 97 1.25 8.87 -11.05
C ASN A 97 0.57 8.49 -9.72
N LEU A 98 -0.73 8.20 -9.68
CA LEU A 98 -1.44 7.77 -8.47
C LEU A 98 -2.09 6.40 -8.69
N PHE A 99 -1.51 5.35 -8.11
CA PHE A 99 -2.00 3.98 -8.19
C PHE A 99 -2.56 3.52 -6.85
N TYR A 100 -3.84 3.18 -6.83
CA TYR A 100 -4.46 2.54 -5.69
C TYR A 100 -4.10 1.06 -5.67
N LEU A 101 -3.49 0.60 -4.58
CA LEU A 101 -3.11 -0.80 -4.38
C LEU A 101 -4.32 -1.64 -3.98
N GLY A 102 -5.20 -1.11 -3.13
CA GLY A 102 -6.24 -1.93 -2.49
C GLY A 102 -5.64 -2.87 -1.44
N SER A 103 -5.98 -4.16 -1.50
CA SER A 103 -5.48 -5.16 -0.58
C SER A 103 -4.90 -6.36 -1.32
N GLY A 104 -3.64 -6.71 -1.04
CA GLY A 104 -2.95 -7.79 -1.73
C GLY A 104 -1.43 -7.72 -1.61
N TYR A 105 -0.74 -8.43 -2.51
CA TYR A 105 0.70 -8.43 -2.64
C TYR A 105 1.09 -7.83 -4.00
N PHE A 106 2.00 -6.87 -3.97
CA PHE A 106 2.37 -6.07 -5.14
C PHE A 106 3.88 -6.08 -5.34
N GLN A 107 4.28 -6.22 -6.59
CA GLN A 107 5.65 -6.06 -7.03
C GLN A 107 5.74 -4.76 -7.80
N VAL A 108 6.42 -3.78 -7.22
CA VAL A 108 6.55 -2.44 -7.77
C VAL A 108 7.99 -2.25 -8.22
N ILE A 109 8.20 -1.88 -9.48
CA ILE A 109 9.54 -1.61 -10.01
C ILE A 109 9.69 -0.11 -10.16
N ILE A 110 10.62 0.48 -9.40
CA ILE A 110 10.95 1.91 -9.45
C ILE A 110 12.45 2.04 -9.67
N ASN A 111 12.87 2.81 -10.66
CA ASN A 111 14.28 3.04 -10.96
C ASN A 111 15.09 1.73 -11.06
N LYS A 112 14.53 0.72 -11.75
CA LYS A 112 15.08 -0.64 -11.93
C LYS A 112 15.25 -1.45 -10.63
N LYS A 113 14.60 -1.03 -9.53
CA LYS A 113 14.62 -1.73 -8.24
C LYS A 113 13.25 -2.33 -7.98
N LEU A 114 13.23 -3.63 -7.67
CA LEU A 114 12.03 -4.35 -7.29
C LEU A 114 11.72 -4.10 -5.81
N LEU A 115 10.49 -3.70 -5.52
CA LEU A 115 9.94 -3.50 -4.20
C LEU A 115 8.73 -4.41 -4.01
N ASN A 116 8.79 -5.25 -2.98
CA ASN A 116 7.69 -6.13 -2.60
C ASN A 116 6.84 -5.47 -1.52
N ILE A 117 5.57 -5.19 -1.83
CA ILE A 117 4.63 -4.52 -0.92
C ILE A 117 3.48 -5.47 -0.58
N ALA A 118 3.29 -5.77 0.70
CA ALA A 118 2.07 -6.37 1.20
C ALA A 118 1.15 -5.27 1.76
N ALA A 119 -0.06 -5.14 1.24
CA ALA A 119 -0.95 -4.02 1.55
C ALA A 119 -2.34 -4.50 1.97
N VAL A 120 -2.95 -3.82 2.93
CA VAL A 120 -4.38 -3.94 3.25
C VAL A 120 -5.02 -2.57 3.37
N SER A 121 -6.06 -2.35 2.58
CA SER A 121 -6.93 -1.17 2.66
C SER A 121 -8.08 -1.38 3.67
N GLY A 122 -8.46 -0.28 4.31
CA GLY A 122 -9.57 -0.18 5.25
C GLY A 122 -9.17 -0.30 6.72
N THR A 123 -10.16 -0.11 7.60
CA THR A 123 -10.03 -0.41 9.03
C THR A 123 -10.73 -1.71 9.37
N SER A 124 -10.31 -2.40 10.44
CA SER A 124 -10.95 -3.67 10.78
C SER A 124 -12.43 -3.46 11.11
N ALA A 125 -13.29 -4.05 10.28
CA ALA A 125 -14.73 -4.01 10.48
C ALA A 125 -15.14 -4.97 11.62
N PRO A 126 -16.26 -4.71 12.33
CA PRO A 126 -16.78 -5.62 13.34
C PRO A 126 -17.03 -7.04 12.79
N PRO A 127 -17.09 -8.07 13.66
CA PRO A 127 -17.09 -9.49 13.29
C PRO A 127 -18.32 -10.03 12.53
N THR A 128 -19.18 -9.19 11.94
CA THR A 128 -20.27 -9.65 11.05
C THR A 128 -19.71 -10.03 9.66
N GLN A 129 -18.75 -10.96 9.69
CA GLN A 129 -17.74 -11.31 8.69
C GLN A 129 -18.21 -12.29 7.59
N ASN A 130 -19.46 -12.21 7.13
CA ASN A 130 -19.90 -12.94 5.92
C ASN A 130 -20.73 -12.08 4.95
N SER A 131 -20.78 -10.76 5.16
CA SER A 131 -21.44 -9.88 4.19
C SER A 131 -20.54 -9.63 2.98
N PHE A 132 -21.14 -9.61 1.77
CA PHE A 132 -20.44 -9.21 0.57
C PHE A 132 -19.94 -7.76 0.74
N ARG A 133 -18.74 -7.48 0.20
CA ARG A 133 -18.15 -6.13 0.29
C ARG A 133 -19.02 -5.10 -0.44
N PHE A 134 -19.77 -5.56 -1.44
CA PHE A 134 -20.54 -4.77 -2.38
C PHE A 134 -21.98 -5.25 -2.43
N ASP A 135 -22.81 -4.73 -1.52
CA ASP A 135 -24.24 -5.05 -1.50
C ASP A 135 -25.07 -4.09 -2.39
N LYS A 136 -24.46 -2.99 -2.84
CA LYS A 136 -25.08 -1.96 -3.69
C LYS A 136 -24.11 -1.54 -4.79
N ASN A 137 -24.62 -1.02 -5.90
CA ASN A 137 -23.77 -0.38 -6.90
C ASN A 137 -23.45 1.06 -6.44
N PRO A 138 -22.17 1.40 -6.19
CA PRO A 138 -21.81 2.71 -5.67
C PRO A 138 -21.92 3.84 -6.70
N PHE A 139 -22.04 3.53 -7.98
CA PHE A 139 -22.35 4.51 -9.02
C PHE A 139 -23.83 4.90 -9.05
N LEU A 140 -24.72 4.01 -8.60
CA LEU A 140 -26.17 4.22 -8.61
C LEU A 140 -26.72 4.63 -7.23
N THR A 141 -25.85 4.70 -6.22
CA THR A 141 -26.24 4.95 -4.84
C THR A 141 -25.68 6.28 -4.35
N ASN A 142 -26.56 7.24 -4.07
CA ASN A 142 -26.17 8.56 -3.57
C ASN A 142 -26.13 8.65 -2.03
N ASN A 143 -26.78 7.72 -1.34
CA ASN A 143 -26.84 7.69 0.11
C ASN A 143 -26.55 6.29 0.62
N PHE A 144 -25.57 6.19 1.51
CA PHE A 144 -25.23 4.97 2.22
C PHE A 144 -25.44 5.18 3.72
N SER A 145 -25.96 4.17 4.38
CA SER A 145 -25.87 4.07 5.84
C SER A 145 -24.42 3.88 6.27
N LYS A 146 -24.14 4.15 7.55
CA LYS A 146 -22.80 3.97 8.13
C LYS A 146 -22.32 2.52 8.02
N SER A 147 -23.20 1.54 8.27
CA SER A 147 -22.86 0.12 8.20
C SER A 147 -22.56 -0.33 6.76
N GLU A 148 -23.25 0.24 5.78
CA GLU A 148 -22.95 -0.04 4.38
C GLU A 148 -21.58 0.51 3.99
N LEU A 149 -21.27 1.78 4.31
CA LEU A 149 -19.96 2.36 4.03
C LEU A 149 -18.82 1.54 4.65
N GLN A 150 -19.00 1.09 5.89
CA GLN A 150 -18.04 0.22 6.59
C GLN A 150 -17.76 -1.09 5.85
N LYS A 151 -18.67 -1.59 5.01
CA LYS A 151 -18.41 -2.78 4.17
C LYS A 151 -17.43 -2.46 3.04
N TYR A 152 -17.55 -1.30 2.41
CA TYR A 152 -16.64 -0.88 1.34
C TYR A 152 -15.26 -0.56 1.89
N THR A 153 -15.21 0.17 3.02
CA THR A 153 -13.97 0.66 3.63
C THR A 153 -13.42 -0.27 4.72
N GLY A 154 -13.95 -1.48 4.83
CA GLY A 154 -13.53 -2.49 5.79
C GLY A 154 -12.31 -3.25 5.31
N ALA A 155 -11.38 -3.52 6.23
CA ALA A 155 -10.33 -4.51 6.08
C ALA A 155 -10.88 -5.90 6.44
N TYR A 156 -10.52 -6.93 5.67
CA TYR A 156 -11.01 -8.30 5.87
C TYR A 156 -9.88 -9.32 5.87
N LEU A 157 -9.97 -10.34 6.74
CA LEU A 157 -8.98 -11.42 6.81
C LEU A 157 -8.79 -12.15 5.48
N ARG A 158 -9.86 -12.32 4.68
CA ARG A 158 -9.79 -12.93 3.35
C ARG A 158 -8.84 -12.20 2.39
N ASP A 159 -8.61 -10.90 2.59
CA ASP A 159 -7.67 -10.15 1.76
C ASP A 159 -6.22 -10.45 2.16
N VAL A 160 -5.96 -10.64 3.45
CA VAL A 160 -4.64 -11.07 3.97
C VAL A 160 -4.33 -12.51 3.58
N GLN A 161 -5.33 -13.38 3.53
CA GLN A 161 -5.17 -14.78 3.12
C GLN A 161 -4.69 -14.93 1.67
N LYS A 162 -5.02 -13.97 0.79
CA LYS A 162 -4.55 -13.94 -0.60
C LYS A 162 -3.07 -13.59 -0.73
N ILE A 163 -2.45 -13.03 0.31
CA ILE A 163 -1.03 -12.68 0.31
C ILE A 163 -0.22 -13.98 0.53
N PRO A 164 0.59 -14.41 -0.45
CA PRO A 164 1.30 -15.68 -0.37
C PRO A 164 2.22 -15.74 0.86
N VAL A 165 2.24 -16.90 1.53
CA VAL A 165 3.08 -17.11 2.72
C VAL A 165 4.57 -17.12 2.39
N LEU A 166 4.92 -17.58 1.17
CA LEU A 166 6.30 -17.71 0.72
C LEU A 166 6.95 -16.36 0.32
N ASN A 167 6.17 -15.30 0.21
CA ASN A 167 6.69 -14.01 -0.19
C ASN A 167 7.20 -13.24 1.03
N GLU A 168 8.40 -12.67 0.93
CA GLU A 168 8.99 -11.79 1.94
C GLU A 168 8.79 -10.32 1.53
N PRO A 169 7.73 -9.65 2.02
CA PRO A 169 7.50 -8.25 1.69
C PRO A 169 8.59 -7.36 2.29
N THR A 170 9.14 -6.46 1.48
CA THR A 170 10.06 -5.41 1.94
C THR A 170 9.29 -4.37 2.74
N ILE A 171 8.07 -4.05 2.33
CA ILE A 171 7.19 -3.11 3.01
C ILE A 171 5.83 -3.77 3.25
N VAL A 172 5.34 -3.63 4.46
CA VAL A 172 4.00 -4.05 4.86
C VAL A 172 3.22 -2.82 5.28
N ILE A 173 2.08 -2.56 4.63
CA ILE A 173 1.28 -1.37 4.88
C ILE A 173 -0.17 -1.70 5.20
N SER A 174 -0.72 -0.99 6.17
CA SER A 174 -2.14 -0.98 6.50
C SER A 174 -2.57 0.43 6.87
N HIS A 175 -3.86 0.73 6.79
CA HIS A 175 -4.36 1.99 7.33
C HIS A 175 -4.43 1.91 8.87
N ASP A 176 -5.10 0.90 9.38
CA ASP A 176 -5.31 0.65 10.81
C ASP A 176 -4.08 0.02 11.47
N TRP A 177 -3.91 0.24 12.77
CA TRP A 177 -2.81 -0.33 13.55
C TRP A 177 -3.02 -1.85 13.76
N PRO A 178 -1.95 -2.64 13.89
CA PRO A 178 -2.07 -4.01 14.41
C PRO A 178 -2.73 -4.03 15.79
N LEU A 179 -3.75 -4.86 15.97
CA LEU A 179 -4.42 -5.00 17.27
C LEU A 179 -3.42 -5.25 18.40
N GLY A 180 -3.50 -4.43 19.46
CA GLY A 180 -2.70 -4.58 20.68
C GLY A 180 -1.29 -3.98 20.63
N ILE A 181 -0.80 -3.54 19.46
CA ILE A 181 0.55 -2.96 19.32
C ILE A 181 0.72 -1.70 20.19
N ALA A 182 -0.37 -0.95 20.42
CA ALA A 182 -0.34 0.27 21.23
C ALA A 182 0.19 0.04 22.65
N ARG A 183 0.01 -1.17 23.22
CA ARG A 183 0.51 -1.55 24.55
C ARG A 183 2.02 -1.41 24.69
N ILE A 184 2.75 -1.58 23.59
CA ILE A 184 4.21 -1.61 23.58
C ILE A 184 4.84 -0.37 22.96
N LEU A 185 4.05 0.37 22.16
CA LEU A 185 4.51 1.60 21.53
C LEU A 185 4.26 2.83 22.39
N VAL A 186 3.19 2.82 23.18
CA VAL A 186 2.75 4.03 23.88
C VAL A 186 2.92 3.91 25.39
N GLN A 187 4.09 4.33 25.84
CA GLN A 187 4.42 4.49 27.26
C GLN A 187 4.29 5.95 27.74
N LYS A 188 3.67 6.83 26.94
CA LYS A 188 3.60 8.28 27.22
C LYS A 188 2.41 8.62 28.12
N GLU A 189 2.63 9.46 29.13
CA GLU A 189 1.56 10.00 29.96
C GLU A 189 0.46 10.66 29.10
N GLY A 190 -0.80 10.26 29.31
CA GLY A 190 -1.98 10.84 28.65
C GLY A 190 -2.52 10.06 27.45
N PHE A 191 -1.74 9.17 26.82
CA PHE A 191 -2.28 8.24 25.83
C PHE A 191 -2.61 6.93 26.55
N ARG A 192 -3.88 6.74 26.91
CA ARG A 192 -4.35 5.44 27.38
C ARG A 192 -4.31 4.50 26.19
N ALA A 193 -3.29 3.65 26.14
CA ALA A 193 -3.21 2.53 25.22
C ALA A 193 -4.36 1.57 25.55
N ASP A 194 -5.55 1.86 25.02
CA ASP A 194 -6.67 0.94 25.11
C ASP A 194 -6.24 -0.36 24.39
N PRO A 195 -6.30 -1.52 25.06
CA PRO A 195 -5.96 -2.80 24.46
C PRO A 195 -6.76 -3.13 23.19
N GLY A 196 -7.89 -2.46 22.95
CA GLY A 196 -8.69 -2.55 21.72
C GLY A 196 -8.24 -1.64 20.57
N ILE A 197 -7.15 -0.88 20.70
CA ILE A 197 -6.63 -0.05 19.59
C ILE A 197 -6.02 -0.94 18.52
N GLY A 198 -6.38 -0.63 17.27
CA GLY A 198 -5.98 -1.37 16.09
C GLY A 198 -6.96 -2.48 15.75
N GLY A 199 -6.59 -3.26 14.74
CA GLY A 199 -7.47 -4.21 14.10
C GLY A 199 -6.85 -5.61 13.91
N PRO A 200 -7.62 -6.69 14.07
CA PRO A 200 -7.12 -8.05 13.92
C PRO A 200 -6.62 -8.34 12.49
N VAL A 201 -7.15 -7.66 11.47
CA VAL A 201 -6.68 -7.83 10.09
C VAL A 201 -5.27 -7.28 9.90
N SER A 202 -5.00 -6.09 10.46
CA SER A 202 -3.66 -5.49 10.47
C SER A 202 -2.65 -6.33 11.26
N ALA A 203 -3.08 -6.95 12.37
CA ALA A 203 -2.26 -7.90 13.12
C ALA A 203 -1.95 -9.16 12.31
N ALA A 204 -2.95 -9.74 11.62
CA ALA A 204 -2.73 -10.88 10.73
C ALA A 204 -1.78 -10.53 9.57
N LEU A 205 -1.87 -9.31 9.02
CA LEU A 205 -0.96 -8.82 8.00
C LEU A 205 0.47 -8.69 8.54
N MET A 206 0.65 -8.17 9.76
CA MET A 206 1.98 -8.01 10.37
C MET A 206 2.72 -9.35 10.51
N LYS A 207 2.01 -10.46 10.73
CA LYS A 207 2.60 -11.82 10.76
C LYS A 207 3.20 -12.28 9.42
N LYS A 208 2.92 -11.57 8.31
CA LYS A 208 3.54 -11.81 7.00
C LYS A 208 4.99 -11.32 6.94
N ILE A 209 5.44 -10.51 7.90
CA ILE A 209 6.85 -10.14 8.04
C ILE A 209 7.64 -11.37 8.46
N LYS A 210 8.62 -11.74 7.64
CA LYS A 210 9.54 -12.86 7.87
C LYS A 210 11.01 -12.44 7.93
N ASN A 211 11.31 -11.20 7.56
CA ASN A 211 12.65 -10.66 7.42
C ASN A 211 12.80 -9.39 8.28
N GLU A 212 13.95 -9.23 8.93
CA GLU A 212 14.21 -8.09 9.81
C GLU A 212 14.37 -6.76 9.07
N GLN A 213 14.67 -6.82 7.77
CA GLN A 213 14.78 -5.66 6.89
C GLN A 213 13.40 -5.14 6.43
N SER A 214 12.33 -5.89 6.68
CA SER A 214 10.98 -5.44 6.38
C SER A 214 10.62 -4.23 7.23
N VAL A 215 9.83 -3.32 6.68
CA VAL A 215 9.23 -2.19 7.40
C VAL A 215 7.73 -2.37 7.47
N TYR A 216 7.13 -2.18 8.64
CA TYR A 216 5.69 -2.04 8.80
C TYR A 216 5.32 -0.57 8.90
N ALA A 217 4.36 -0.10 8.09
CA ALA A 217 3.86 1.28 8.16
C ALA A 217 2.33 1.36 8.23
N CYS A 218 1.81 2.19 9.14
CA CYS A 218 0.37 2.43 9.28
C CYS A 218 0.01 3.88 9.67
N ALA A 219 -1.29 4.17 9.76
CA ALA A 219 -1.82 5.50 10.04
C ALA A 219 -3.03 5.44 11.00
N HIS A 220 -4.15 6.07 10.67
CA HIS A 220 -5.43 6.07 11.39
C HIS A 220 -5.46 6.79 12.76
N MET A 221 -4.55 6.48 13.67
CA MET A 221 -4.58 6.99 15.05
C MET A 221 -4.10 8.45 15.19
N HIS A 222 -3.62 9.05 14.09
CA HIS A 222 -3.06 10.41 14.06
C HIS A 222 -1.95 10.62 15.10
N TYR A 223 -1.11 9.59 15.28
CA TYR A 223 -0.05 9.56 16.24
C TYR A 223 1.23 9.07 15.57
N TYR A 224 2.32 9.80 15.76
CA TYR A 224 3.60 9.46 15.17
C TYR A 224 4.39 8.50 16.07
N VAL A 225 4.83 7.39 15.49
CA VAL A 225 5.76 6.43 16.08
C VAL A 225 6.75 6.03 15.00
N ASP A 226 8.03 5.99 15.34
CA ASP A 226 9.06 5.37 14.52
C ASP A 226 10.03 4.66 15.46
N GLN A 227 9.83 3.36 15.62
CA GLN A 227 10.65 2.57 16.52
C GLN A 227 10.71 1.13 16.06
N GLU A 228 11.62 0.40 16.66
CA GLU A 228 11.76 -1.01 16.44
C GLU A 228 10.81 -1.80 17.33
N VAL A 229 10.22 -2.87 16.78
CA VAL A 229 9.36 -3.80 17.51
C VAL A 229 9.78 -5.23 17.21
N ILE A 230 9.50 -6.12 18.15
CA ILE A 230 9.73 -7.55 17.99
C ILE A 230 8.38 -8.21 17.78
N ILE A 231 8.19 -8.84 16.61
CA ILE A 231 7.03 -9.67 16.30
C ILE A 231 7.26 -11.06 16.87
N PRO A 232 6.53 -11.48 17.92
CA PRO A 232 6.67 -12.81 18.50
C PRO A 232 6.45 -13.91 17.45
N LYS A 233 7.25 -14.97 17.51
CA LYS A 233 7.05 -16.17 16.67
C LYS A 233 5.92 -17.05 17.18
N GLU A 234 5.66 -17.02 18.48
CA GLU A 234 4.56 -17.73 19.12
C GLU A 234 3.27 -16.92 18.97
N VAL A 235 2.21 -17.59 18.54
CA VAL A 235 0.87 -17.03 18.47
C VAL A 235 0.10 -17.55 19.69
N SER A 236 -0.74 -16.71 20.31
CA SER A 236 -1.60 -17.16 21.41
C SER A 236 -2.59 -18.23 20.95
N GLU A 237 -3.24 -18.95 21.89
CA GLU A 237 -4.30 -19.93 21.58
C GLU A 237 -5.46 -19.34 20.75
N LYS A 238 -5.60 -18.01 20.71
CA LYS A 238 -6.64 -17.27 19.96
C LYS A 238 -6.16 -16.73 18.62
N ASP A 239 -5.02 -17.19 18.12
CA ASP A 239 -4.37 -16.64 16.94
C ASP A 239 -4.04 -15.13 17.04
N GLU A 240 -3.88 -14.59 18.25
CA GLU A 240 -3.51 -13.18 18.49
C GLU A 240 -1.99 -13.04 18.70
N ILE A 241 -1.45 -11.85 18.42
CA ILE A 241 -0.04 -11.56 18.70
C ILE A 241 0.10 -11.29 20.21
N ASP A 242 0.95 -12.05 20.88
CA ASP A 242 1.28 -11.87 22.28
C ASP A 242 2.40 -10.82 22.45
N TRP A 243 2.00 -9.54 22.49
CA TRP A 243 2.92 -8.41 22.58
C TRP A 243 3.77 -8.35 23.86
N GLU A 244 3.45 -9.14 24.88
CA GLU A 244 4.19 -9.18 26.15
C GLU A 244 5.45 -10.08 26.03
N LYS A 245 5.48 -11.02 25.08
CA LYS A 245 6.61 -11.91 24.80
C LYS A 245 7.60 -11.31 23.80
N GLN A 246 8.16 -10.14 24.10
CA GLN A 246 9.10 -9.44 23.21
C GLN A 246 10.50 -10.06 23.12
N THR A 247 10.80 -11.16 23.81
CA THR A 247 12.17 -11.69 23.92
C THR A 247 12.55 -12.68 22.82
N LYS A 248 11.58 -13.22 22.06
CA LYS A 248 11.81 -14.20 20.99
C LYS A 248 10.92 -13.91 19.78
N GLY A 249 11.48 -13.27 18.75
CA GLY A 249 10.68 -12.85 17.59
C GLY A 249 11.51 -12.38 16.40
N ILE A 250 10.83 -11.80 15.41
CA ILE A 250 11.43 -11.11 14.27
C ILE A 250 11.41 -9.62 14.58
N LYS A 251 12.59 -9.00 14.56
CA LYS A 251 12.76 -7.58 14.81
C LYS A 251 12.45 -6.80 13.53
N THR A 252 11.62 -5.76 13.59
CA THR A 252 11.26 -4.97 12.40
C THR A 252 11.06 -3.51 12.78
N ARG A 253 11.29 -2.59 11.83
CA ARG A 253 10.96 -1.18 12.03
C ARG A 253 9.46 -0.97 11.85
N PHE A 254 8.83 -0.38 12.86
CA PHE A 254 7.43 -0.02 12.87
C PHE A 254 7.27 1.49 12.81
N ILE A 255 6.47 1.95 11.85
CA ILE A 255 6.20 3.37 11.61
C ILE A 255 4.69 3.59 11.66
N ALA A 256 4.22 4.41 12.59
CA ALA A 256 2.88 4.96 12.53
C ALA A 256 2.96 6.45 12.21
N LEU A 257 2.16 6.91 11.25
CA LEU A 257 2.17 8.29 10.80
C LEU A 257 0.91 9.03 11.22
N SER A 258 1.09 10.32 11.49
CA SER A 258 0.02 11.24 11.83
C SER A 258 -0.78 11.66 10.59
N LYS A 259 -1.75 12.56 10.79
CA LYS A 259 -2.54 13.15 9.72
C LYS A 259 -1.81 14.30 9.04
N ALA A 260 -1.99 14.44 7.73
CA ALA A 260 -1.51 15.58 6.94
C ALA A 260 -1.83 16.93 7.59
N GLY A 261 -0.79 17.76 7.73
CA GLY A 261 -0.86 19.07 8.40
C GLY A 261 -0.58 19.03 9.90
N LEU A 262 -0.24 17.86 10.47
CA LEU A 262 0.27 17.70 11.84
C LEU A 262 1.71 17.19 11.82
N ASP A 263 2.39 17.30 12.96
CA ASP A 263 3.72 16.73 13.14
C ASP A 263 3.71 15.21 12.94
N GLY A 264 4.74 14.70 12.26
CA GLY A 264 4.88 13.29 11.92
C GLY A 264 3.86 12.78 10.90
N ALA A 265 3.30 13.68 10.07
CA ALA A 265 2.39 13.31 8.97
C ALA A 265 3.06 12.48 7.87
N TYR A 266 4.38 12.60 7.72
CA TYR A 266 5.15 11.84 6.74
C TYR A 266 6.53 11.47 7.28
N GLN A 267 7.13 10.43 6.69
CA GLN A 267 8.47 9.95 7.00
C GLN A 267 9.18 9.51 5.71
N MET A 268 10.41 9.96 5.52
CA MET A 268 11.28 9.42 4.47
C MET A 268 11.96 8.15 4.97
N ILE A 269 11.95 7.12 4.13
CA ILE A 269 12.70 5.88 4.33
C ILE A 269 13.67 5.72 3.18
N GLU A 270 14.94 5.54 3.53
CA GLU A 270 15.99 5.25 2.57
C GLU A 270 16.34 3.78 2.64
N PHE A 271 16.04 3.05 1.57
CA PHE A 271 16.59 1.72 1.38
C PHE A 271 17.97 1.90 0.73
N PRO A 272 19.05 1.40 1.36
CA PRO A 272 20.39 1.53 0.80
C PRO A 272 20.40 0.95 -0.60
N ASP A 273 21.18 1.57 -1.48
CA ASP A 273 21.42 1.04 -2.80
C ASP A 273 22.26 -0.23 -2.62
N SER A 274 21.59 -1.37 -2.60
CA SER A 274 22.29 -2.64 -2.73
C SER A 274 22.88 -2.66 -4.13
N ASP A 275 24.19 -2.47 -4.20
CA ASP A 275 24.97 -2.78 -5.38
C ASP A 275 24.92 -4.31 -5.55
N THR A 276 23.82 -4.85 -6.07
CA THR A 276 23.69 -6.28 -6.42
C THR A 276 24.26 -6.54 -7.81
N ASN A 277 25.47 -6.01 -8.05
CA ASN A 277 26.43 -6.72 -8.85
C ASN A 277 26.84 -7.99 -8.09
N LYS A 278 26.26 -9.14 -8.51
CA LYS A 278 26.37 -10.55 -8.06
C LYS A 278 25.02 -11.01 -7.46
N GLN A 279 24.30 -12.01 -7.99
CA GLN A 279 24.72 -13.23 -8.69
C GLN A 279 23.67 -13.72 -9.73
N ASN A 280 24.16 -14.07 -10.91
CA ASN A 280 23.75 -15.16 -11.83
C ASN A 280 22.31 -15.28 -12.36
N GLY A 281 21.51 -14.21 -12.39
CA GLY A 281 20.18 -14.23 -13.02
C GLY A 281 20.16 -13.74 -14.47
N VAL A 282 19.45 -14.41 -15.36
CA VAL A 282 19.09 -13.86 -16.69
C VAL A 282 17.79 -13.05 -16.56
N TRP A 283 17.78 -11.86 -17.16
CA TRP A 283 16.64 -10.95 -17.18
C TRP A 283 16.21 -10.71 -18.63
N SER A 284 14.90 -10.67 -18.89
CA SER A 284 14.35 -10.17 -20.16
C SER A 284 13.51 -8.93 -19.85
N GLY A 285 14.10 -7.76 -20.09
CA GLY A 285 13.55 -6.49 -19.61
C GLY A 285 13.46 -6.48 -18.08
N GLU A 286 12.27 -6.24 -17.55
CA GLU A 286 12.00 -6.14 -16.11
C GLU A 286 11.61 -7.49 -15.44
N LYS A 287 11.50 -8.57 -16.22
CA LYS A 287 11.12 -9.88 -15.67
C LYS A 287 12.35 -10.72 -15.34
N PHE A 288 12.43 -11.17 -14.09
CA PHE A 288 13.44 -12.14 -13.63
C PHE A 288 13.14 -13.53 -14.20
N LEU A 289 14.11 -14.14 -14.90
CA LEU A 289 13.95 -15.46 -15.54
C LEU A 289 14.67 -16.60 -14.81
N GLY A 290 15.44 -16.30 -13.75
CA GLY A 290 16.08 -17.31 -12.89
C GLY A 290 17.61 -17.39 -13.00
N ASN A 291 18.21 -18.21 -12.13
CA ASN A 291 19.66 -18.33 -11.98
C ASN A 291 20.24 -19.43 -12.89
N PHE A 292 21.04 -19.09 -13.91
CA PHE A 292 21.74 -20.07 -14.77
C PHE A 292 23.26 -19.95 -14.58
N GLU A 293 23.96 -21.07 -14.34
CA GLU A 293 25.41 -21.07 -14.09
C GLU A 293 26.27 -20.85 -15.34
N THR A 294 25.75 -21.08 -16.55
CA THR A 294 26.38 -20.68 -17.83
C THR A 294 25.32 -20.53 -18.94
N ALA A 295 25.40 -19.47 -19.74
CA ALA A 295 24.60 -19.30 -20.97
C ALA A 295 25.54 -18.90 -22.13
N GLU A 296 25.83 -19.85 -23.03
CA GLU A 296 26.49 -19.53 -24.31
C GLU A 296 25.49 -18.87 -25.26
N PHE A 297 25.65 -17.57 -25.52
CA PHE A 297 25.00 -16.95 -26.68
C PHE A 297 25.71 -17.40 -27.96
N LYS A 298 25.31 -18.55 -28.51
CA LYS A 298 25.63 -18.87 -29.90
C LYS A 298 24.75 -18.02 -30.80
N LYS A 299 25.36 -17.01 -31.44
CA LYS A 299 24.83 -16.39 -32.67
C LYS A 299 24.26 -17.51 -33.55
N ASN A 300 22.99 -17.36 -33.95
CA ASN A 300 22.17 -18.25 -34.79
C ASN A 300 21.18 -19.13 -34.01
N VAL A 301 20.04 -18.55 -33.61
CA VAL A 301 18.79 -19.32 -33.54
C VAL A 301 18.09 -19.18 -34.88
N ILE A 302 18.15 -20.25 -35.67
CA ILE A 302 17.38 -20.42 -36.90
C ILE A 302 15.94 -20.70 -36.50
N VAL A 303 15.03 -19.77 -36.76
CA VAL A 303 13.58 -20.04 -36.74
C VAL A 303 13.22 -20.63 -38.10
N LYS A 304 12.91 -21.92 -38.16
CA LYS A 304 12.32 -22.52 -39.37
C LYS A 304 10.86 -22.07 -39.48
N SER A 305 10.62 -21.07 -40.31
CA SER A 305 9.33 -20.74 -40.92
C SER A 305 9.56 -20.69 -42.43
N GLN A 306 8.60 -21.17 -43.23
CA GLN A 306 8.70 -21.19 -44.70
C GLN A 306 8.62 -19.79 -45.34
N ASN A 307 8.40 -18.74 -44.55
CA ASN A 307 8.33 -17.37 -45.03
C ASN A 307 9.63 -16.62 -44.72
N LYS A 308 10.14 -15.88 -45.71
CA LYS A 308 11.38 -15.12 -45.60
C LYS A 308 11.15 -13.90 -44.71
N VAL A 309 11.82 -13.85 -43.56
CA VAL A 309 11.77 -12.72 -42.63
C VAL A 309 13.15 -12.08 -42.59
N GLU A 310 13.23 -10.80 -42.92
CA GLU A 310 14.47 -10.02 -42.88
C GLU A 310 14.30 -8.78 -41.98
N ILE A 311 15.38 -8.41 -41.30
CA ILE A 311 15.46 -7.19 -40.48
C ILE A 311 16.31 -6.19 -41.24
N VAL A 312 15.69 -5.09 -41.67
CA VAL A 312 16.38 -3.99 -42.36
C VAL A 312 16.16 -2.71 -41.56
N ASN A 313 17.24 -2.09 -41.09
CA ASN A 313 17.23 -0.87 -40.27
C ASN A 313 16.41 -0.95 -38.97
N GLY A 314 16.32 -2.14 -38.35
CA GLY A 314 15.72 -2.32 -37.03
C GLY A 314 14.20 -2.51 -37.03
N GLU A 315 13.54 -2.49 -38.19
CA GLU A 315 12.14 -2.88 -38.33
C GLU A 315 12.02 -4.27 -38.96
N LEU A 316 11.09 -5.07 -38.45
CA LEU A 316 10.84 -6.43 -38.92
C LEU A 316 9.92 -6.36 -40.15
N ARG A 317 10.43 -6.78 -41.32
CA ARG A 317 9.62 -6.91 -42.54
C ARG A 317 9.39 -8.37 -42.87
N VAL A 318 8.15 -8.70 -43.18
CA VAL A 318 7.72 -10.04 -43.60
C VAL A 318 7.20 -9.90 -45.03
N GLU A 319 7.91 -10.46 -46.00
CA GLU A 319 7.39 -10.66 -47.35
C GLU A 319 6.67 -12.02 -47.38
N LEU A 320 5.42 -11.99 -47.85
CA LEU A 320 4.63 -13.18 -48.12
C LEU A 320 4.77 -13.46 -49.62
N GLU A 321 5.18 -14.67 -49.99
CA GLU A 321 4.96 -15.19 -51.35
C GLU A 321 3.47 -15.45 -51.59
#